data_AF-A0A5S3Y3Z6-F1
#
_entry.id   AF-A0A5S3Y3Z6-F1
#
_cell.length_a   1.000
_cell.length_b   1.000
_cell.length_c   1.000
_cell.angle_alpha   90.00
_cell.angle_beta   90.00
_cell.angle_gamma   90.00
#
_symmetry.space_group_name_H-M   'P 1'
#
loop_
_entity.id
_entity.type
_entity.pdbx_description
1 polymer ?
#
loop_
_entity_poly.entity_id
_entity_poly.type
_entity_poly.pdbx_seq_one_letter_code
_entity_poly.pdbx_strand_id
1 'polypeptide(L)'
;MQYLVELYNELLVATAVHKVFSVQVIIAISYAVALVLSFYRALRNRELFSDFLSIAVVVFKYQLTSLLMEKVLIYVQETGESGIAQNVYLSVAGINLLSLYILYKLHQRFSYKYGELFLSVFKLTIVVTIAHLIVWVKFVVLNIQEEHAYIHYMYSFIVLYISIVLAVVMLFPGLLKTKLKLLLSPSWPFGTKS
;
A
#
# COMPACT_ATOMS: atom_id res chain seq x y z
N MET A 1 9.40 25.63 -4.84
CA MET A 1 9.56 24.64 -3.75
C MET A 1 8.47 24.75 -2.69
N GLN A 2 8.09 25.96 -2.24
CA GLN A 2 7.00 26.18 -1.27
C GLN A 2 5.65 25.57 -1.68
N TYR A 3 5.22 25.74 -2.94
CA TYR A 3 3.95 25.17 -3.42
C TYR A 3 3.90 23.63 -3.38
N LEU A 4 5.01 22.94 -3.63
CA LEU A 4 5.08 21.48 -3.50
C LEU A 4 5.08 21.03 -2.04
N VAL A 5 5.64 21.84 -1.13
CA VAL A 5 5.61 21.60 0.31
C VAL A 5 4.22 21.86 0.89
N GLU A 6 3.51 22.88 0.43
CA GLU A 6 2.10 23.13 0.77
C GLU A 6 1.19 22.03 0.25
N LEU A 7 1.34 21.65 -1.02
CA LEU A 7 0.59 20.55 -1.61
C LEU A 7 0.88 19.22 -0.88
N TYR A 8 2.13 18.98 -0.47
CA TYR A 8 2.52 17.84 0.37
C TYR A 8 1.87 17.92 1.76
N ASN A 9 1.86 19.09 2.40
CA ASN A 9 1.25 19.27 3.72
C ASN A 9 -0.28 19.11 3.69
N GLU A 10 -0.94 19.54 2.62
CA GLU A 10 -2.40 19.38 2.46
C GLU A 10 -2.82 17.97 2.03
N LEU A 11 -2.05 17.29 1.17
CA LEU A 11 -2.43 15.98 0.62
C LEU A 11 -1.78 14.77 1.32
N LEU A 12 -0.58 14.92 1.86
CA LEU A 12 0.29 13.81 2.29
C LEU A 12 0.65 13.84 3.78
N VAL A 13 0.56 14.98 4.45
CA VAL A 13 0.92 15.09 5.86
C VAL A 13 -0.30 14.82 6.73
N ALA A 14 -0.23 13.67 7.41
CA ALA A 14 -0.86 13.51 8.71
C ALA A 14 -0.27 14.57 9.64
N THR A 15 -0.83 15.77 9.60
CA THR A 15 -0.50 16.85 10.53
C THR A 15 -1.02 16.42 11.90
N ALA A 16 -0.29 16.78 12.96
CA ALA A 16 -0.73 16.60 14.36
C ALA A 16 -2.05 17.34 14.69
N VAL A 17 -2.62 18.06 13.71
CA VAL A 17 -3.92 18.73 13.76
C VAL A 17 -4.85 18.04 12.77
N HIS A 18 -5.69 17.14 13.28
CA HIS A 18 -6.84 16.54 12.60
C HIS A 18 -7.84 17.60 12.08
N LYS A 19 -7.54 18.30 10.98
CA LYS A 19 -8.49 19.27 10.39
C LYS A 19 -8.78 19.09 8.90
N VAL A 20 -8.20 18.09 8.23
CA VAL A 20 -8.49 17.83 6.81
C VAL A 20 -8.88 16.37 6.61
N PHE A 21 -9.90 16.15 5.78
CA PHE A 21 -10.36 14.82 5.36
C PHE A 21 -9.20 14.09 4.66
N SER A 22 -8.47 13.24 5.39
CA SER A 22 -7.24 12.62 4.89
C SER A 22 -7.52 11.72 3.69
N VAL A 23 -6.68 11.79 2.66
CA VAL A 23 -6.73 10.90 1.48
C VAL A 23 -6.73 9.43 1.89
N GLN A 24 -6.14 9.10 3.04
CA GLN A 24 -6.16 7.76 3.64
C GLN A 24 -7.59 7.26 3.92
N VAL A 25 -8.51 8.13 4.35
CA VAL A 25 -9.91 7.77 4.60
C VAL A 25 -10.62 7.43 3.29
N ILE A 26 -10.38 8.20 2.22
CA ILE A 26 -10.93 7.95 0.89
C ILE A 26 -10.43 6.59 0.37
N ILE A 27 -9.14 6.30 0.53
CA ILE A 27 -8.55 5.01 0.15
C ILE A 27 -9.15 3.88 0.97
N ALA A 28 -9.29 4.04 2.29
CA ALA A 28 -9.88 3.04 3.18
C ALA A 28 -11.33 2.70 2.78
N ILE A 29 -12.15 3.71 2.48
CA ILE A 29 -13.51 3.53 1.99
C ILE A 29 -13.50 2.82 0.64
N SER A 30 -12.63 3.23 -0.29
CA SER A 30 -12.52 2.59 -1.60
C SER A 30 -12.15 1.11 -1.49
N TYR A 31 -11.26 0.78 -0.55
CA TYR A 31 -10.84 -0.59 -0.24
C TYR A 31 -12.00 -1.41 0.35
N ALA A 32 -12.77 -0.83 1.28
CA ALA A 32 -13.95 -1.49 1.84
C ALA A 32 -15.02 -1.76 0.77
N VAL A 33 -15.29 -0.78 -0.10
CA VAL A 33 -16.22 -0.93 -1.24
C VAL A 33 -15.71 -2.01 -2.19
N ALA A 34 -14.42 -2.03 -2.52
CA ALA A 34 -13.83 -3.06 -3.36
C ALA A 34 -13.98 -4.47 -2.78
N LEU A 35 -13.83 -4.63 -1.46
CA LEU A 35 -14.04 -5.90 -0.77
C LEU A 35 -15.50 -6.37 -0.86
N VAL A 36 -16.46 -5.48 -0.58
CA VAL A 36 -17.90 -5.78 -0.66
C VAL A 36 -18.29 -6.17 -2.08
N LEU A 37 -17.85 -5.40 -3.08
CA LEU A 37 -18.12 -5.69 -4.49
C LEU A 37 -17.48 -7.01 -4.93
N SER A 38 -16.24 -7.28 -4.53
CA SER A 38 -15.57 -8.52 -4.87
C SER A 38 -16.24 -9.73 -4.21
N PHE A 39 -16.67 -9.62 -2.96
CA PHE A 39 -17.45 -10.66 -2.29
C PHE A 39 -18.75 -10.95 -3.05
N TYR A 40 -19.48 -9.90 -3.44
CA TYR A 40 -20.71 -10.04 -4.22
C TYR A 40 -20.47 -10.68 -5.60
N ARG A 41 -19.39 -10.29 -6.29
CA ARG A 41 -19.00 -10.86 -7.60
C ARG A 41 -18.56 -12.32 -7.47
N ALA A 42 -17.83 -12.67 -6.41
CA ALA A 42 -17.41 -14.04 -6.11
C ALA A 42 -18.61 -14.95 -5.81
N LEU A 43 -19.58 -14.50 -5.00
CA LEU A 43 -20.81 -15.26 -4.73
C LEU A 43 -21.64 -15.53 -5.99
N ARG A 44 -21.65 -14.60 -6.95
CA ARG A 44 -22.35 -14.77 -8.23
C ARG A 44 -21.51 -15.47 -9.31
N ASN A 45 -20.34 -16.04 -8.97
CA ASN A 45 -19.39 -16.65 -9.91
C ASN A 45 -18.99 -15.73 -11.09
N ARG A 46 -19.01 -14.40 -10.87
CA ARG A 46 -18.66 -13.40 -11.90
C ARG A 46 -17.17 -13.03 -11.87
N GLU A 47 -16.44 -13.45 -10.85
CA GLU A 47 -15.00 -13.22 -10.69
C GLU A 47 -14.28 -14.48 -10.24
N LEU A 48 -12.97 -14.53 -10.51
CA LEU A 48 -12.11 -15.58 -10.00
C LEU A 48 -12.03 -15.46 -8.48
N PHE A 49 -12.16 -16.57 -7.77
CA PHE A 49 -11.94 -16.62 -6.32
C PHE A 49 -10.54 -16.10 -5.93
N SER A 50 -9.56 -16.31 -6.84
CA SER A 50 -8.22 -15.70 -6.87
C SER A 50 -8.25 -14.19 -6.58
N ASP A 51 -9.11 -13.45 -7.29
CA ASP A 51 -9.16 -11.99 -7.23
C ASP A 51 -9.78 -11.54 -5.89
N PHE A 52 -10.82 -12.23 -5.42
CA PHE A 52 -11.40 -12.00 -4.10
C PHE A 52 -10.38 -12.20 -2.97
N LEU A 53 -9.62 -13.31 -2.99
CA LEU A 53 -8.58 -13.57 -2.01
C LEU A 53 -7.51 -12.47 -2.00
N SER A 54 -7.09 -12.02 -3.20
CA SER A 54 -6.13 -10.92 -3.33
C SER A 54 -6.66 -9.62 -2.73
N ILE A 55 -7.91 -9.26 -3.01
CA ILE A 55 -8.55 -8.06 -2.46
C ILE A 55 -8.65 -8.17 -0.93
N ALA A 56 -9.14 -9.31 -0.41
CA ALA A 56 -9.30 -9.51 1.03
C ALA A 56 -7.99 -9.34 1.80
N VAL A 57 -6.89 -9.94 1.33
CA VAL A 57 -5.58 -9.80 1.99
C VAL A 57 -5.06 -8.37 1.93
N VAL A 58 -5.19 -7.69 0.78
CA VAL A 58 -4.73 -6.30 0.63
C VAL A 58 -5.51 -5.37 1.55
N VAL A 59 -6.83 -5.53 1.63
CA VAL A 59 -7.69 -4.71 2.48
C VAL A 59 -7.36 -4.92 3.95
N PHE A 60 -7.26 -6.18 4.41
CA PHE A 60 -6.90 -6.47 5.79
C PHE A 60 -5.53 -5.92 6.17
N LYS A 61 -4.53 -6.13 5.30
CA LYS A 61 -3.18 -5.58 5.47
C LYS A 61 -3.22 -4.06 5.60
N TYR A 62 -3.91 -3.38 4.69
CA TYR A 62 -3.98 -1.92 4.67
C TYR A 62 -4.56 -1.36 5.97
N GLN A 63 -5.69 -1.92 6.44
CA GLN A 63 -6.30 -1.51 7.70
C GLN A 63 -5.34 -1.71 8.88
N LEU A 64 -4.69 -2.87 8.96
CA LEU A 64 -3.70 -3.15 10.01
C LEU A 64 -2.54 -2.15 9.99
N THR A 65 -1.96 -1.89 8.82
CA THR A 65 -0.84 -0.94 8.69
C THR A 65 -1.24 0.50 8.94
N SER A 66 -2.47 0.89 8.56
CA SER A 66 -3.01 2.24 8.80
C SER A 66 -3.21 2.48 10.28
N LEU A 67 -3.83 1.53 10.99
CA LEU A 67 -4.02 1.60 12.44
C LEU A 67 -2.68 1.66 13.18
N LEU A 68 -1.69 0.87 12.76
CA LEU A 68 -0.36 0.90 13.35
C LEU A 68 0.30 2.27 13.18
N MET A 69 0.27 2.85 11.98
CA MET A 69 0.81 4.19 11.73
C MET A 69 0.10 5.26 12.54
N GLU A 70 -1.23 5.20 12.64
CA GLU A 70 -2.02 6.15 13.44
C GLU A 70 -1.65 6.08 14.92
N LYS A 71 -1.52 4.87 15.50
CA LYS A 71 -1.08 4.69 16.88
C LYS A 71 0.33 5.24 17.13
N VAL A 72 1.22 5.09 16.16
CA VAL A 72 2.59 5.63 16.26
C VAL A 72 2.58 7.16 16.18
N LEU A 73 1.75 7.76 15.33
CA LEU A 73 1.61 9.22 15.27
C LEU A 73 1.09 9.80 16.58
N ILE A 74 0.07 9.17 17.19
CA ILE A 74 -0.44 9.55 18.51
C ILE A 74 0.68 9.43 19.56
N TYR A 75 1.42 8.33 19.57
CA TYR A 75 2.53 8.14 20.50
C TYR A 75 3.62 9.21 20.37
N VAL A 76 4.00 9.59 19.14
CA VAL A 76 4.96 10.68 18.91
C VAL A 76 4.43 12.01 19.41
N GLN A 77 3.13 12.27 19.21
CA GLN A 77 2.49 13.50 19.69
C GLN A 77 2.46 13.58 21.22
N GLU A 78 2.26 12.45 21.90
CA GLU A 78 2.17 12.39 23.36
C GLU A 78 3.55 12.37 24.05
N THR A 79 4.54 11.67 23.49
CA THR A 79 5.84 11.45 24.14
C THR A 79 6.97 12.31 23.57
N GLY A 80 6.83 12.81 22.34
CA GLY A 80 7.90 13.50 21.62
C GLY A 80 9.02 12.58 21.11
N GLU A 81 8.95 11.27 21.35
CA GLU A 81 10.01 10.31 21.01
C GLU A 81 9.94 9.83 19.55
N SER A 82 10.37 10.69 18.63
CA SER A 82 10.38 10.39 17.19
C SER A 82 11.34 9.27 16.78
N GLY A 83 12.43 9.05 17.53
CA GLY A 83 13.45 8.06 17.22
C GLY A 83 12.95 6.61 17.32
N ILE A 84 12.19 6.28 18.38
CA ILE A 84 11.61 4.93 18.55
C ILE A 84 10.49 4.71 17.53
N ALA A 85 9.71 5.75 17.24
CA ALA A 85 8.60 5.70 16.29
C ALA A 85 9.05 5.32 14.87
N GLN A 86 10.29 5.64 14.48
CA GLN A 86 10.82 5.30 13.15
C GLN A 86 10.94 3.78 12.91
N ASN A 87 10.98 2.96 13.96
CA ASN A 87 10.96 1.50 13.82
C ASN A 87 9.64 0.96 13.26
N VAL A 88 8.58 1.77 13.24
CA VAL A 88 7.31 1.41 12.61
C VAL A 88 7.47 1.01 11.14
N TYR A 89 8.41 1.66 10.42
CA TYR A 89 8.65 1.35 9.01
C TYR A 89 9.14 -0.10 8.81
N LEU A 90 9.92 -0.63 9.76
CA LEU A 90 10.34 -2.02 9.75
C LEU A 90 9.17 -2.97 10.06
N SER A 91 8.34 -2.62 11.05
CA SER A 91 7.14 -3.40 11.37
C SER A 91 6.17 -3.46 10.20
N VAL A 92 5.93 -2.34 9.51
CA VAL A 92 5.07 -2.26 8.32
C VAL A 92 5.66 -3.07 7.16
N ALA A 93 6.99 -3.01 6.95
CA ALA A 93 7.66 -3.86 5.97
C ALA A 93 7.47 -5.36 6.29
N GLY A 94 7.59 -5.74 7.56
CA GLY A 94 7.34 -7.11 8.03
C GLY A 94 5.89 -7.56 7.78
N ILE A 95 4.91 -6.71 8.08
CA ILE A 95 3.49 -6.97 7.80
C ILE A 95 3.26 -7.15 6.29
N ASN A 96 3.90 -6.33 5.45
CA ASN A 96 3.79 -6.49 4.00
C ASN A 96 4.33 -7.86 3.54
N LEU A 97 5.51 -8.28 4.01
CA LEU A 97 6.06 -9.60 3.68
C LEU A 97 5.17 -10.75 4.18
N LEU A 98 4.66 -10.64 5.40
CA LEU A 98 3.71 -11.62 5.96
C LEU A 98 2.44 -11.69 5.13
N SER A 99 1.90 -10.55 4.69
CA SER A 99 0.70 -10.50 3.84
C SER A 99 0.93 -11.19 2.49
N LEU A 100 2.10 -11.03 1.88
CA LEU A 100 2.47 -11.72 0.65
C LEU A 100 2.56 -13.23 0.86
N TYR A 101 3.16 -13.66 1.97
CA TYR A 101 3.24 -15.07 2.33
C TYR A 101 1.85 -15.69 2.53
N ILE A 102 0.96 -15.01 3.28
CA ILE A 102 -0.42 -15.45 3.49
C ILE A 102 -1.16 -15.52 2.16
N LEU A 103 -1.05 -14.48 1.34
CA LEU A 103 -1.70 -14.44 0.02
C LEU A 103 -1.26 -15.62 -0.85
N TYR A 104 0.05 -15.88 -0.93
CA TYR A 104 0.60 -17.01 -1.67
C TYR A 104 0.06 -18.34 -1.16
N LYS A 105 0.02 -18.56 0.16
CA LYS A 105 -0.50 -19.79 0.76
C LYS A 105 -2.00 -19.98 0.53
N LEU A 106 -2.79 -18.90 0.60
CA LEU A 106 -4.22 -18.94 0.28
C LEU A 106 -4.46 -19.32 -1.18
N HIS A 107 -3.69 -18.75 -2.11
CA HIS A 107 -3.80 -19.08 -3.54
C HIS A 107 -3.41 -20.52 -3.84
N GLN A 108 -2.34 -21.03 -3.23
CA GLN A 108 -1.94 -22.44 -3.35
C GLN A 108 -3.03 -23.40 -2.88
N ARG A 109 -3.75 -23.05 -1.80
CA ARG A 109 -4.76 -23.92 -1.20
C ARG A 109 -6.12 -23.86 -1.90
N PHE A 110 -6.56 -22.68 -2.34
CA PHE A 110 -7.96 -22.45 -2.72
C PHE A 110 -8.18 -22.08 -4.18
N SER A 111 -7.19 -21.53 -4.89
CA SER A 111 -7.44 -20.96 -6.21
C SER A 111 -6.66 -21.61 -7.35
N TYR A 112 -5.48 -22.19 -7.10
CA TYR A 112 -4.56 -22.88 -8.04
C TYR A 112 -4.20 -22.15 -9.36
N LYS A 113 -4.88 -21.05 -9.71
CA LYS A 113 -4.65 -20.17 -10.85
C LYS A 113 -4.35 -18.77 -10.33
N TYR A 114 -3.15 -18.29 -10.67
CA TYR A 114 -2.71 -16.94 -10.35
C TYR A 114 -3.27 -15.96 -11.38
N GLY A 115 -4.18 -15.09 -10.96
CA GLY A 115 -4.74 -14.03 -11.80
C GLY A 115 -3.80 -12.82 -11.97
N GLU A 116 -4.16 -11.93 -12.89
CA GLU A 116 -3.43 -10.67 -13.11
C GLU A 116 -3.46 -9.76 -11.88
N LEU A 117 -4.56 -9.78 -11.12
CA LEU A 117 -4.68 -9.02 -9.87
C LEU A 117 -3.71 -9.54 -8.81
N PHE A 118 -3.59 -10.86 -8.66
CA PHE A 118 -2.61 -11.47 -7.76
C PHE A 118 -1.19 -11.00 -8.09
N LEU A 119 -0.78 -11.08 -9.35
CA LEU A 119 0.57 -10.66 -9.78
C LEU A 119 0.80 -9.17 -9.54
N SER A 120 -0.21 -8.34 -9.83
CA SER A 120 -0.14 -6.89 -9.62
C SER A 120 0.01 -6.56 -8.13
N VAL A 121 -0.84 -7.14 -7.29
CA VAL A 121 -0.79 -7.01 -5.82
C VAL A 121 0.57 -7.44 -5.28
N PHE A 122 1.09 -8.57 -5.76
CA PHE A 122 2.38 -9.11 -5.32
C PHE A 122 3.52 -8.14 -5.62
N LYS A 123 3.60 -7.68 -6.88
CA LYS A 123 4.63 -6.73 -7.34
C LYS A 123 4.55 -5.39 -6.60
N LEU A 124 3.36 -4.79 -6.55
CA LEU A 124 3.16 -3.49 -5.92
C LEU A 124 3.48 -3.54 -4.42
N THR A 125 3.10 -4.63 -3.74
CA THR A 125 3.44 -4.80 -2.32
C THR A 125 4.93 -4.96 -2.09
N ILE A 126 5.67 -5.65 -2.98
CA ILE A 126 7.14 -5.69 -2.90
C ILE A 126 7.75 -4.30 -3.04
N VAL A 127 7.29 -3.50 -4.00
CA VAL A 127 7.79 -2.12 -4.18
C VAL A 127 7.56 -1.29 -2.92
N VAL A 128 6.37 -1.37 -2.32
CA VAL A 128 6.06 -0.68 -1.05
C VAL A 128 6.94 -1.18 0.09
N THR A 129 7.16 -2.50 0.22
CA THR A 129 8.09 -3.06 1.21
C THR A 129 9.49 -2.49 1.07
N ILE A 130 10.02 -2.45 -0.15
CA ILE A 130 11.35 -1.89 -0.42
C ILE A 130 11.37 -0.41 -0.03
N ALA A 131 10.33 0.35 -0.36
CA ALA A 131 10.23 1.77 0.00
C ALA A 131 10.26 1.97 1.54
N HIS A 132 9.53 1.14 2.31
CA HIS A 132 9.58 1.18 3.77
C HIS A 132 10.98 0.86 4.32
N LEU A 133 11.64 -0.15 3.75
CA LEU A 133 13.00 -0.53 4.17
C LEU A 133 14.01 0.58 3.86
N ILE A 134 13.94 1.23 2.70
CA ILE A 134 14.83 2.35 2.34
C ILE A 134 14.68 3.49 3.36
N VAL A 135 13.44 3.84 3.70
CA VAL A 135 13.17 4.90 4.68
C VAL A 135 13.60 4.51 6.09
N TRP A 136 13.38 3.25 6.49
CA TRP A 136 13.85 2.73 7.77
C TRP A 136 15.38 2.77 7.86
N VAL A 137 16.10 2.33 6.81
CA VAL A 137 17.56 2.39 6.76
C VAL A 137 18.05 3.84 6.87
N LYS A 138 17.44 4.78 6.15
CA LYS A 138 17.78 6.21 6.24
C LYS A 138 17.68 6.73 7.66
N PHE A 139 16.54 6.49 8.30
CA PHE A 139 16.22 7.12 9.58
C PHE A 139 16.83 6.40 10.79
N VAL A 140 16.86 5.06 10.78
CA VAL A 140 17.29 4.26 11.94
C VAL A 140 18.74 3.79 11.81
N VAL A 141 19.16 3.31 10.64
CA VAL A 141 20.52 2.75 10.46
C VAL A 141 21.54 3.85 10.19
N LEU A 142 21.22 4.79 9.31
CA LEU A 142 22.11 5.90 8.95
C LEU A 142 21.94 7.12 9.86
N ASN A 143 20.84 7.18 10.64
CA ASN A 143 20.47 8.31 11.49
C ASN A 143 20.43 9.66 10.75
N ILE A 144 20.02 9.64 9.48
CA ILE A 144 19.94 10.84 8.63
C ILE A 144 18.52 11.40 8.69
N GLN A 145 18.32 12.43 9.51
CA GLN A 145 17.01 13.08 9.68
C GLN A 145 16.72 14.08 8.56
N GLU A 146 17.46 15.19 8.49
CA GLU A 146 17.17 16.30 7.56
C GLU A 146 17.80 16.16 6.18
N GLU A 147 19.01 15.58 6.11
CA GLU A 147 19.70 15.40 4.83
C GLU A 147 18.89 14.43 3.94
N HIS A 148 18.87 14.71 2.64
CA HIS A 148 18.09 13.98 1.64
C HIS A 148 16.57 13.92 1.92
N ALA A 149 15.95 15.03 2.34
CA ALA A 149 14.50 15.14 2.51
C ALA A 149 13.68 14.67 1.28
N TYR A 150 14.23 14.80 0.07
CA TYR A 150 13.60 14.29 -1.16
C TYR A 150 13.27 12.79 -1.13
N ILE A 151 14.04 11.98 -0.39
CA ILE A 151 13.78 10.54 -0.23
C ILE A 151 12.43 10.33 0.48
N HIS A 152 12.12 11.18 1.46
CA HIS A 152 10.85 11.10 2.20
C HIS A 152 9.66 11.50 1.32
N TYR A 153 9.82 12.53 0.48
CA TYR A 153 8.82 12.93 -0.51
C TYR A 153 8.58 11.83 -1.55
N MET A 154 9.65 11.25 -2.10
CA MET A 154 9.56 10.13 -3.04
C MET A 154 8.87 8.92 -2.42
N TYR A 155 9.23 8.56 -1.19
CA TYR A 155 8.57 7.49 -0.45
C TYR A 155 7.07 7.75 -0.30
N SER A 156 6.70 8.94 0.17
CA SER A 156 5.30 9.31 0.40
C SER A 156 4.50 9.26 -0.91
N PHE A 157 5.08 9.74 -2.01
CA PHE A 157 4.50 9.65 -3.34
C PHE A 157 4.32 8.19 -3.80
N ILE A 158 5.34 7.33 -3.65
CA ILE A 158 5.27 5.91 -4.02
C ILE A 158 4.16 5.20 -3.25
N VAL A 159 4.10 5.36 -1.92
CA VAL A 159 3.10 4.71 -1.08
C VAL A 159 1.69 5.19 -1.43
N LEU A 160 1.50 6.50 -1.61
CA LEU A 160 0.21 7.06 -1.99
C LEU A 160 -0.23 6.59 -3.39
N TYR A 161 0.66 6.70 -4.37
CA TYR A 161 0.41 6.26 -5.74
C TYR A 161 0.00 4.79 -5.77
N ILE A 162 0.75 3.91 -5.11
CA ILE A 162 0.45 2.48 -5.09
C ILE A 162 -0.88 2.21 -4.38
N SER A 163 -1.20 2.94 -3.32
CA SER A 163 -2.48 2.80 -2.61
C SER A 163 -3.67 3.19 -3.50
N ILE A 164 -3.55 4.27 -4.28
CA ILE A 164 -4.58 4.69 -5.24
C ILE A 164 -4.70 3.67 -6.38
N VAL A 165 -3.58 3.24 -6.94
CA VAL A 165 -3.54 2.24 -8.02
C VAL A 165 -4.20 0.94 -7.57
N LEU A 166 -3.88 0.46 -6.36
CA LEU A 166 -4.51 -0.72 -5.76
C LEU A 166 -6.03 -0.51 -5.60
N ALA A 167 -6.49 0.64 -5.11
CA ALA A 167 -7.92 0.93 -5.03
C ALA A 167 -8.61 0.77 -6.40
N VAL A 168 -8.02 1.38 -7.43
CA VAL A 168 -8.58 1.37 -8.80
C VAL A 168 -8.63 -0.05 -9.38
N VAL A 169 -7.55 -0.82 -9.29
CA VAL A 169 -7.52 -2.18 -9.87
C VAL A 169 -8.38 -3.17 -9.08
N MET A 170 -8.61 -2.95 -7.79
CA MET A 170 -9.51 -3.79 -6.99
C MET A 170 -10.99 -3.50 -7.27
N LEU A 171 -11.36 -2.23 -7.50
CA LEU A 171 -12.71 -1.85 -7.94
C LEU A 171 -12.97 -2.37 -9.37
N PHE A 172 -12.00 -2.18 -10.27
CA PHE A 172 -12.13 -2.48 -11.70
C PHE A 172 -11.02 -3.45 -12.18
N PRO A 173 -11.04 -4.73 -11.76
CA PRO A 173 -9.99 -5.69 -12.13
C PRO A 173 -9.90 -5.94 -13.64
N GLY A 174 -10.97 -5.65 -14.40
CA GLY A 174 -10.95 -5.67 -15.86
C GLY A 174 -9.92 -4.73 -16.50
N LEU A 175 -9.52 -3.64 -15.82
CA LEU A 175 -8.52 -2.71 -16.34
C LEU A 175 -7.14 -3.37 -16.54
N LEU A 176 -6.81 -4.39 -15.74
CA LEU A 176 -5.56 -5.14 -15.85
C LEU A 176 -5.46 -5.98 -17.13
N LYS A 177 -6.58 -6.18 -17.83
CA LYS A 177 -6.62 -6.85 -19.15
C LYS A 177 -6.40 -5.87 -20.32
N THR A 178 -6.29 -4.57 -20.02
CA THR A 178 -6.13 -3.50 -21.02
C THR A 178 -4.71 -2.94 -21.02
N LYS A 179 -4.40 -2.05 -21.97
CA LYS A 179 -3.10 -1.35 -22.04
C LYS A 179 -2.79 -0.49 -20.80
N LEU A 180 -3.78 -0.17 -19.97
CA LEU A 180 -3.61 0.54 -18.69
C LEU A 180 -2.83 -0.27 -17.64
N LYS A 181 -2.66 -1.58 -17.85
CA LYS A 181 -1.81 -2.45 -17.03
C LYS A 181 -0.39 -1.90 -16.86
N LEU A 182 0.18 -1.24 -17.88
CA LEU A 182 1.53 -0.67 -17.81
C LEU A 182 1.68 0.45 -16.78
N LEU A 183 0.65 1.27 -16.62
CA LEU A 183 0.61 2.33 -15.61
C LEU A 183 0.32 1.73 -14.22
N LEU A 184 -0.64 0.80 -14.16
CA LEU A 184 -1.16 0.26 -12.90
C LEU A 184 -0.30 -0.87 -12.31
N SER A 185 0.50 -1.56 -13.11
CA SER A 185 1.42 -2.62 -12.69
C SER A 185 2.58 -2.70 -13.71
N PRO A 186 3.61 -1.85 -13.58
CA PRO A 186 4.74 -1.84 -14.50
C PRO A 186 5.31 -3.23 -14.71
N SER A 187 5.50 -3.61 -15.98
CA SER A 187 6.20 -4.85 -16.31
C SER A 187 7.64 -4.75 -15.82
N TRP A 188 8.12 -5.77 -15.10
CA TRP A 188 9.54 -5.88 -14.82
C TRP A 188 10.31 -5.91 -16.15
N PRO A 189 11.52 -5.33 -16.23
CA PRO A 189 12.31 -5.30 -17.47
C PRO A 189 12.64 -6.70 -18.00
N PHE A 190 12.49 -7.74 -17.17
CA PHE A 190 12.51 -9.13 -17.59
C PHE A 190 11.16 -9.51 -18.18
N GLY A 191 10.99 -9.21 -19.47
CA GLY A 191 9.84 -9.62 -20.25
C GLY A 191 9.72 -11.14 -20.26
N THR A 192 8.77 -11.68 -19.51
CA THR A 192 8.25 -13.01 -19.78
C THR A 192 7.38 -12.86 -21.03
N LYS A 193 7.92 -13.27 -22.18
CA LYS A 193 7.12 -13.52 -23.37
C LYS A 193 5.99 -14.48 -22.97
N SER A 194 4.76 -13.99 -23.07
CA SER A 194 3.57 -14.84 -23.10
C SER A 194 3.52 -15.63 -24.39
#